data_AF-A0A7V1QW96-F1
#
_entry.id   AF-A0A7V1QW96-F1
#
_cell.length_a   1.000
_cell.length_b   1.000
_cell.length_c   1.000
_cell.angle_alpha   90.00
_cell.angle_beta   90.00
_cell.angle_gamma   90.00
#
_symmetry.space_group_name_H-M   'P 1'
#
loop_
_entity.id
_entity.type
_entity.pdbx_description
1 polymer ?
#
loop_
_entity_poly.entity_id
_entity_poly.type
_entity_poly.pdbx_seq_one_letter_code
_entity_poly.pdbx_strand_id
1 'polypeptide(L)' 'MWWQDLLWGGWNGLTAWIVLIAHVFGQWDRFPFYNVARSGNWYDFGFLIGAGSPLLGILSRRR' A
#
# COMPACT_ATOMS: atom_id res chain seq x y z
N MET A 1 14.46 11.85 -0.40
CA MET A 1 13.78 13.13 -0.70
C MET A 1 12.29 12.90 -0.45
N TRP A 2 11.60 13.80 0.25
CA TRP A 2 10.22 13.56 0.71
C TRP A 2 9.24 13.08 -0.38
N TRP A 3 9.36 13.62 -1.59
CA TRP A 3 8.50 13.24 -2.71
C TRP A 3 8.78 11.83 -3.22
N GLN A 4 10.03 11.35 -3.13
CA GLN A 4 10.38 9.98 -3.52
C GLN A 4 9.76 8.99 -2.54
N ASP A 5 9.86 9.28 -1.25
CA ASP A 5 9.28 8.45 -0.20
C ASP A 5 7.76 8.38 -0.36
N LEU A 6 7.12 9.52 -0.64
CA LEU A 6 5.69 9.59 -0.94
C LEU A 6 5.28 8.74 -2.15
N LEU A 7 5.96 8.88 -3.28
CA LEU A 7 5.65 8.10 -4.50
C LEU A 7 5.90 6.60 -4.30
N TRP A 8 6.98 6.25 -3.61
CA TRP A 8 7.29 4.86 -3.26
C TRP A 8 6.26 4.27 -2.31
N GLY A 9 5.84 5.04 -1.31
CA GLY A 9 4.75 4.69 -0.41
C GLY A 9 3.47 4.44 -1.21
N GLY A 10 3.06 5.41 -2.03
CA GLY A 10 1.87 5.31 -2.88
C GLY A 10 1.87 4.08 -3.78
N TRP A 11 3.00 3.83 -4.45
CA TRP A 11 3.15 2.66 -5.31
C TRP A 11 3.11 1.34 -4.54
N ASN A 12 3.82 1.26 -3.41
CA ASN A 12 3.79 0.07 -2.56
C ASN A 12 2.39 -0.16 -1.97
N GLY A 13 1.69 0.89 -1.54
CA GLY A 13 0.34 0.80 -1.03
C GLY A 13 -0.66 0.32 -2.09
N LEU A 14 -0.53 0.81 -3.33
CA LEU A 14 -1.40 0.38 -4.43
C LEU A 14 -1.17 -1.09 -4.82
N THR A 15 0.08 -1.52 -4.87
CA THR A 15 0.45 -2.92 -5.21
C THR A 15 0.27 -3.89 -4.04
N ALA A 16 0.19 -3.39 -2.80
CA ALA A 16 -0.04 -4.19 -1.60
C ALA A 16 -1.35 -4.99 -1.67
N TRP A 17 -2.36 -4.53 -2.40
CA TRP A 17 -3.60 -5.27 -2.65
C TRP A 17 -3.38 -6.60 -3.36
N ILE A 18 -2.47 -6.64 -4.34
CA ILE A 18 -2.16 -7.85 -5.08
C ILE A 18 -1.48 -8.85 -4.14
N VAL A 19 -0.54 -8.35 -3.34
CA VAL A 19 0.16 -9.15 -2.31
C VAL A 19 -0.83 -9.67 -1.28
N LEU A 20 -1.78 -8.84 -0.81
CA LEU A 20 -2.82 -9.24 0.13
C LEU A 20 -3.71 -10.34 -0.43
N ILE A 21 -4.18 -10.19 -1.67
CA ILE A 21 -5.01 -11.20 -2.34
C ILE A 21 -4.22 -12.51 -2.44
N ALA A 22 -2.95 -12.47 -2.84
CA ALA A 22 -2.12 -13.67 -2.90
C ALA A 22 -1.97 -14.33 -1.51
N HIS A 23 -1.76 -13.54 -0.45
CA HIS A 23 -1.67 -14.05 0.93
C HIS A 23 -2.97 -14.69 1.41
N VAL A 24 -4.14 -14.15 1.02
CA VAL A 24 -5.45 -14.76 1.33
C VAL A 24 -5.56 -16.17 0.75
N PHE A 25 -4.90 -16.46 -0.37
CA PHE A 25 -4.85 -17.79 -0.99
C PHE A 25 -3.63 -18.63 -0.58
N GLY A 26 -2.88 -18.21 0.44
CA GLY A 26 -1.68 -18.92 0.92
C GLY A 26 -0.54 -18.93 -0.10
N GLN A 27 -0.43 -17.89 -0.93
CA GLN A 27 0.66 -17.69 -1.88
C GLN A 27 1.52 -16.50 -1.46
N TRP A 28 2.76 -16.48 -1.94
CA TRP A 28 3.68 -15.33 -1.84
C TRP A 28 4.11 -14.94 -0.42
N ASP A 29 4.21 -15.90 0.50
CA ASP A 29 4.64 -15.68 1.90
C ASP A 29 6.00 -14.97 2.07
N ARG A 30 6.84 -15.01 1.03
CA ARG A 30 8.16 -14.35 1.02
C ARG A 30 8.09 -12.86 0.71
N PHE A 31 6.98 -12.39 0.14
CA PHE A 31 6.81 -11.01 -0.28
C PHE A 31 6.08 -10.22 0.80
N PRO A 32 6.75 -9.28 1.48
CA PRO A 32 6.12 -8.52 2.54
C PRO A 32 5.06 -7.56 1.96
N PHE A 33 3.91 -7.51 2.62
CA PHE A 33 2.84 -6.54 2.30
C PHE A 33 3.30 -5.08 2.44
N TYR A 34 4.27 -4.82 3.33
CA TYR A 34 4.80 -3.49 3.61
C TYR A 34 6.34 -3.52 3.71
N ASN A 35 7.00 -2.55 3.07
CA ASN A 35 8.46 -2.45 3.07
C ASN A 35 8.99 -1.73 4.33
N VAL A 36 9.38 -2.50 5.34
CA VAL A 36 9.93 -2.00 6.61
C VAL A 36 11.27 -1.28 6.42
N ALA A 37 12.07 -1.65 5.42
CA ALA A 37 13.36 -0.98 5.17
C ALA A 37 13.19 0.47 4.70
N ARG A 38 11.99 0.85 4.24
CA ARG A 38 11.64 2.22 3.86
C ARG A 38 10.67 2.89 4.84
N SER A 39 10.37 2.27 5.99
CA SER A 39 9.39 2.80 6.94
C SER A 39 9.80 4.16 7.48
N GLY A 40 8.85 5.08 7.58
CA GLY A 40 9.02 6.40 8.17
C GLY A 40 8.76 7.58 7.23
N ASN A 41 8.61 8.77 7.83
CA ASN A 41 8.42 10.05 7.14
C ASN A 41 7.27 10.02 6.11
N TRP A 42 7.52 10.41 4.86
CA TRP A 42 6.51 10.52 3.81
C TRP A 42 6.14 9.18 3.16
N TYR A 43 6.93 8.12 3.38
CA TYR A 43 6.64 6.79 2.86
C TYR A 43 5.37 6.21 3.48
N ASP A 44 5.20 6.34 4.79
CA ASP A 44 4.03 5.82 5.51
C ASP A 44 2.75 6.51 5.04
N PHE A 45 2.82 7.83 4.89
CA PHE A 45 1.71 8.63 4.38
C PHE A 45 1.36 8.24 2.93
N GLY A 46 2.37 8.08 2.07
CA GLY A 46 2.17 7.59 0.70
C GLY A 46 1.55 6.20 0.68
N PHE A 47 2.02 5.29 1.54
CA PHE A 47 1.50 3.93 1.64
C PHE A 47 0.03 3.91 2.03
N LEU A 48 -0.37 4.72 3.00
CA LEU A 48 -1.78 4.85 3.40
C LEU A 48 -2.66 5.40 2.27
N ILE A 49 -2.17 6.39 1.50
CA ILE A 49 -2.89 6.90 0.32
C ILE A 49 -3.03 5.80 -0.74
N GLY A 50 -1.94 5.10 -1.06
CA GLY A 50 -1.91 4.04 -2.06
C GLY A 50 -2.81 2.87 -1.68
N ALA A 51 -2.66 2.35 -0.47
CA ALA A 51 -3.47 1.27 0.08
C ALA A 51 -4.93 1.70 0.23
N GLY A 52 -5.19 2.94 0.61
CA GLY A 52 -6.54 3.51 0.69
C GLY A 52 -7.21 3.70 -0.67
N SER A 53 -6.47 3.89 -1.76
CA SER A 53 -7.05 4.35 -3.04
C SER A 53 -8.12 3.45 -3.69
N PRO A 54 -8.04 2.10 -3.64
CA PRO A 54 -9.08 1.25 -4.24
C PRO A 54 -10.27 1.04 -3.30
N LEU A 55 -10.05 0.98 -1.98
CA LEU A 55 -11.12 0.74 -1.00
C LEU A 55 -11.82 2.02 -0.52
N LEU A 56 -11.12 3.15 -0.37
CA LEU A 56 -11.74 4.43 0.00
C LEU A 56 -12.69 4.92 -1.11
N GLY A 57 -12.39 4.63 -2.39
CA GLY A 57 -13.30 4.91 -3.51
C GLY A 57 -14.57 4.05 -3.51
N ILE A 58 -14.48 2.79 -3.07
CA ILE A 58 -15.63 1.86 -3.00
C ILE A 58 -16.49 2.12 -1.74
N LEU A 59 -15.87 2.41 -0.58
CA LEU A 59 -16.60 2.74 0.66
C LEU A 59 -17.18 4.17 0.68
N SER A 60 -16.55 5.13 -0.01
CA SER A 60 -17.08 6.51 -0.10
C SER A 60 -18.23 6.67 -1.09
N ARG A 61 -18.52 5.67 -1.94
CA ARG A 61 -19.68 5.67 -2.86
C ARG A 61 -20.95 5.17 -2.15
N ARG A 62 -21.23 5.72 -0.97
CA ARG A 62 -22.55 5.67 -0.32
C ARG A 62 -22.98 7.08 0.04
N ARG A 63 -23.54 7.77 -0.94
CA ARG A 63 -24.58 8.79 -0.77
C ARG A 63 -25.52 8.72 -1.96
#